data_AF-A0AAV1YLC5-F1
#
_entry.id   AF-A0AAV1YLC5-F1
#
_cell.length_a   1.000
_cell.length_b   1.000
_cell.length_c   1.000
_cell.angle_alpha   90.00
_cell.angle_beta   90.00
_cell.angle_gamma   90.00
#
_symmetry.space_group_name_H-M   'P 1'
#
loop_
_entity.id
_entity.type
_entity.pdbx_description
1 polymer ?
#
loop_
_entity_poly.entity_id
_entity_poly.type
_entity_poly.pdbx_seq_one_letter_code
_entity_poly.pdbx_strand_id
1 'polypeptide(L)'
;MAKFSNHIIILVAFFLATTIAMKPEIPTLETIYQCQTYFGQECGMQVYDRLFGTNVSDLPTNCCYKLVQMGYPCHTRLTVATAKSPKHEKEGLKEILVKSDEIFEKCDEATYPGNILYLAKCIQKIGTDCGDEVSKHIVSDGNVSKQCCKKLVKMGQDCHDNLAKALIRIPELRAVDATQIVEKSKKIFQYCQKS
;
A
#
# COMPACT_ATOMS: atom_id res chain seq x y z
N MET A 1 10.14 12.26 16.61
CA MET A 1 9.45 12.40 15.30
C MET A 1 10.49 12.23 14.20
N ALA A 2 10.63 11.02 13.67
CA ALA A 2 11.52 10.77 12.55
C ALA A 2 10.94 11.46 11.30
N LYS A 3 11.75 12.29 10.64
CA LYS A 3 11.37 12.99 9.40
C LYS A 3 11.07 11.95 8.31
N PHE A 4 9.85 11.94 7.77
CA PHE A 4 9.48 11.21 6.55
C PHE A 4 10.46 11.45 5.39
N SER A 5 11.05 12.66 5.35
CA SER A 5 12.09 13.07 4.40
C SER A 5 13.35 12.17 4.40
N ASN A 6 13.70 11.51 5.51
CA ASN A 6 14.86 10.61 5.55
C ASN A 6 14.64 9.27 4.83
N HIS A 7 13.40 8.86 4.56
CA HIS A 7 13.12 7.54 3.97
C HIS A 7 12.98 7.56 2.45
N ILE A 8 12.65 8.71 1.85
CA ILE A 8 12.65 8.90 0.39
C ILE A 8 14.08 8.96 -0.16
N ILE A 9 15.03 9.49 0.62
CA ILE A 9 16.46 9.54 0.27
C ILE A 9 17.09 8.13 0.26
N ILE A 10 16.59 7.21 1.10
CA ILE A 10 17.12 5.83 1.20
C ILE A 10 16.90 5.03 -0.10
N LEU A 11 15.88 5.35 -0.90
CA LEU A 11 15.65 4.68 -2.18
C LEU A 11 16.63 5.10 -3.30
N VAL A 12 17.42 6.16 -3.11
CA VAL A 12 18.32 6.71 -4.15
C VAL A 12 19.80 6.60 -3.77
N ALA A 13 20.15 6.45 -2.49
CA ALA A 13 21.53 6.59 -1.99
C ALA A 13 22.22 5.29 -1.56
N PHE A 14 21.94 4.14 -2.19
CA PHE A 14 22.58 2.87 -1.85
C PHE A 14 23.93 2.61 -2.55
N PHE A 15 24.70 3.64 -2.89
CA PHE A 15 26.13 3.52 -3.15
C PHE A 15 26.81 4.86 -2.88
N LEU A 16 27.27 5.09 -1.65
CA LEU A 16 28.53 5.77 -1.31
C LEU A 16 28.68 5.73 0.22
N ALA A 17 29.73 5.06 0.67
CA ALA A 17 29.99 4.74 2.05
C ALA A 17 30.10 5.97 2.97
N THR A 18 29.26 6.04 4.00
CA THR A 18 29.64 6.57 5.33
C THR A 18 28.96 5.70 6.39
N THR A 19 29.77 5.06 7.22
CA THR A 19 29.36 4.12 8.26
C THR A 19 28.85 4.87 9.49
N ILE A 20 27.55 5.13 9.54
CA ILE A 20 26.80 4.97 10.79
C ILE A 20 26.07 3.66 10.60
N ALA A 21 26.52 2.61 11.28
CA ALA A 21 25.77 1.36 11.34
C ALA A 21 24.48 1.63 12.12
N MET A 22 23.45 2.14 11.45
CA MET A 22 22.08 1.92 11.88
C MET A 22 21.93 0.40 11.89
N LYS A 23 21.87 -0.17 13.10
CA LYS A 23 21.49 -1.57 13.28
C LYS A 23 20.27 -1.78 12.40
N PRO A 24 20.30 -2.66 11.39
CA PRO A 24 19.10 -2.94 10.63
C PRO A 24 18.07 -3.39 11.66
N GLU A 25 17.03 -2.59 11.87
CA GLU A 25 15.83 -3.05 12.54
C GLU A 25 15.32 -4.18 11.66
N ILE A 26 15.67 -5.41 12.01
CA ILE A 26 15.10 -6.60 11.38
C ILE A 26 13.59 -6.43 11.56
N PRO A 27 12.81 -6.27 10.47
CA PRO A 27 11.38 -6.07 10.60
C PRO A 27 10.82 -7.24 11.41
N THR A 28 10.14 -6.93 12.51
CA THR A 28 9.50 -7.97 13.31
C THR A 28 8.53 -8.74 12.42
N LEU A 29 8.57 -10.07 12.51
CA LEU A 29 7.66 -10.90 11.73
C LEU A 29 6.23 -10.63 12.21
N GLU A 30 5.40 -10.06 11.33
CA GLU A 30 3.98 -9.81 11.60
C GLU A 30 3.29 -11.10 12.07
N THR A 31 2.49 -11.02 13.11
CA THR A 31 1.66 -12.14 13.57
C THR A 31 0.45 -12.35 12.66
N ILE A 32 -0.20 -13.51 12.73
CA ILE A 32 -1.48 -13.75 12.04
C ILE A 32 -2.50 -12.68 12.45
N TYR A 33 -2.58 -12.35 13.73
CA TYR A 33 -3.50 -11.36 14.27
C TYR A 33 -3.26 -9.95 13.69
N GLN A 34 -2.00 -9.52 13.57
CA GLN A 34 -1.68 -8.23 12.95
C GLN A 34 -2.09 -8.21 11.47
N CYS A 35 -1.76 -9.26 10.72
CA CYS A 35 -2.18 -9.37 9.33
C CYS A 35 -3.70 -9.35 9.16
N GLN A 36 -4.44 -10.05 10.02
CA GLN A 36 -5.91 -10.01 10.04
C GLN A 36 -6.44 -8.61 10.31
N THR A 37 -5.81 -7.88 11.24
CA THR A 37 -6.21 -6.52 11.61
C THR A 37 -6.04 -5.55 10.44
N TYR A 38 -4.91 -5.61 9.72
CA TYR A 38 -4.69 -4.75 8.55
C TYR A 38 -5.65 -5.06 7.41
N PHE A 39 -5.94 -6.34 7.17
CA PHE A 39 -6.74 -6.76 6.03
C PHE A 39 -8.26 -6.55 6.25
N GLY A 40 -8.72 -6.83 7.47
CA GLY A 40 -10.13 -6.74 7.86
C GLY A 40 -10.98 -7.94 7.43
N GLN A 41 -12.06 -8.18 8.17
CA GLN A 41 -12.90 -9.36 8.00
C GLN A 41 -13.64 -9.40 6.65
N GLU A 42 -14.16 -8.27 6.19
CA GLU A 42 -14.94 -8.21 4.94
C GLU A 42 -14.12 -8.66 3.73
N CYS A 43 -12.93 -8.08 3.54
CA CYS A 43 -12.01 -8.49 2.47
C CYS A 43 -11.47 -9.90 2.70
N GLY A 44 -11.27 -10.31 3.96
CA GLY A 44 -10.94 -11.69 4.36
C GLY A 44 -11.92 -12.71 3.80
N MET A 45 -13.23 -12.49 3.99
CA MET A 45 -14.28 -13.37 3.47
C MET A 45 -14.29 -13.43 1.95
N GLN A 46 -14.07 -12.29 1.29
CA GLN A 46 -14.03 -12.24 -0.17
C GLN A 46 -12.84 -13.00 -0.76
N VAL A 47 -11.66 -12.97 -0.11
CA VAL A 47 -10.53 -13.81 -0.50
C VAL A 47 -10.81 -15.27 -0.22
N TYR A 48 -11.41 -15.60 0.93
CA TYR A 48 -11.82 -16.96 1.27
C TYR A 48 -12.74 -17.58 0.21
N ASP A 49 -13.78 -16.86 -0.22
CA ASP A 49 -14.70 -17.32 -1.26
C ASP A 49 -13.99 -17.59 -2.58
N ARG A 50 -12.94 -16.83 -2.91
CA ARG A 50 -12.15 -17.04 -4.14
C ARG A 50 -11.19 -18.22 -4.04
N LEU A 51 -10.66 -18.51 -2.85
CA LEU A 51 -9.80 -19.66 -2.63
C LEU A 51 -10.60 -20.98 -2.70
N PHE A 52 -11.77 -21.01 -2.05
CA PHE A 52 -12.51 -22.25 -1.77
C PHE A 52 -13.87 -22.36 -2.47
N GLY A 53 -14.39 -21.28 -3.05
CA GLY A 53 -15.65 -21.27 -3.79
C GLY A 53 -15.46 -21.53 -5.29
N THR A 54 -16.58 -21.49 -6.01
CA THR A 54 -16.66 -21.63 -7.48
C THR A 54 -17.33 -20.41 -8.09
N ASN A 55 -16.84 -19.96 -9.26
CA ASN A 55 -17.44 -18.87 -10.05
C ASN A 55 -17.57 -17.52 -9.30
N VAL A 56 -16.55 -17.13 -8.54
CA VAL A 56 -16.51 -15.84 -7.84
C VAL A 56 -15.91 -14.76 -8.76
N SER A 57 -16.51 -13.57 -8.77
CA SER A 57 -16.01 -12.40 -9.52
C SER A 57 -14.62 -11.93 -9.04
N ASP A 58 -13.99 -11.00 -9.76
CA ASP A 58 -12.71 -10.42 -9.32
C ASP A 58 -12.84 -9.66 -7.99
N LEU A 59 -11.74 -9.59 -7.23
CA LEU A 59 -11.74 -8.91 -5.93
C LEU A 59 -11.96 -7.40 -6.11
N PRO A 60 -12.88 -6.77 -5.36
CA PRO A 60 -13.07 -5.32 -5.40
C PRO A 60 -11.76 -4.56 -5.15
N THR A 61 -11.57 -3.47 -5.89
CA THR A 61 -10.32 -2.69 -5.86
C THR A 61 -9.96 -2.17 -4.47
N ASN A 62 -10.97 -1.83 -3.63
CA ASN A 62 -10.75 -1.43 -2.24
C ASN A 62 -10.14 -2.57 -1.40
N CYS A 63 -10.57 -3.81 -1.61
CA CYS A 63 -9.94 -4.97 -0.99
C CYS A 63 -8.55 -5.25 -1.56
N CYS A 64 -8.32 -5.02 -2.87
CA CYS A 64 -6.97 -5.10 -3.41
C CYS A 64 -6.02 -4.09 -2.78
N TYR A 65 -6.45 -2.84 -2.50
CA TYR A 65 -5.61 -1.88 -1.78
C TYR A 65 -5.20 -2.37 -0.39
N LYS A 66 -6.11 -2.99 0.36
CA LYS A 66 -5.79 -3.58 1.68
C LYS A 66 -4.87 -4.80 1.55
N LEU A 67 -5.09 -5.63 0.53
CA LEU A 67 -4.32 -6.84 0.26
C LEU A 67 -2.86 -6.52 -0.04
N VAL A 68 -2.59 -5.54 -0.91
CA VAL A 68 -1.22 -5.11 -1.23
C VAL A 68 -0.57 -4.34 -0.09
N GLN A 69 -1.36 -3.60 0.72
CA GLN A 69 -0.85 -2.87 1.89
C GLN A 69 -0.26 -3.81 2.95
N MET A 70 -0.99 -4.88 3.31
CA MET A 70 -0.46 -5.86 4.27
C MET A 70 0.78 -6.58 3.72
N GLY A 71 0.91 -6.63 2.39
CA GLY A 71 2.05 -7.19 1.69
C GLY A 71 2.00 -8.71 1.56
N TYR A 72 2.79 -9.22 0.63
CA TYR A 72 2.84 -10.64 0.29
C TYR A 72 3.09 -11.56 1.51
N PRO A 73 4.02 -11.24 2.44
CA PRO A 73 4.24 -12.09 3.61
C PRO A 73 3.00 -12.26 4.51
N CYS A 74 2.19 -11.21 4.69
CA CYS A 74 0.95 -11.33 5.45
C CYS A 74 -0.09 -12.16 4.69
N HIS A 75 -0.28 -11.88 3.40
CA HIS A 75 -1.19 -12.63 2.53
C HIS A 75 -0.93 -14.14 2.55
N THR A 76 0.33 -14.55 2.33
CA THR A 76 0.73 -15.97 2.37
C THR A 76 0.53 -16.57 3.75
N ARG A 77 0.86 -15.85 4.83
CA ARG A 77 0.68 -16.34 6.22
C ARG A 77 -0.78 -16.62 6.54
N LEU A 78 -1.68 -15.70 6.16
CA LEU A 78 -3.12 -15.89 6.34
C LEU A 78 -3.65 -17.06 5.52
N THR A 79 -3.17 -17.19 4.27
CA THR A 79 -3.53 -18.32 3.40
C THR A 79 -3.14 -19.66 4.00
N VAL A 80 -1.89 -19.81 4.43
CA VAL A 80 -1.39 -21.06 5.05
C VAL A 80 -2.16 -21.38 6.33
N ALA A 81 -2.42 -20.37 7.18
CA ALA A 81 -3.20 -20.57 8.40
C ALA A 81 -4.63 -21.05 8.10
N THR A 82 -5.25 -20.52 7.04
CA THR A 82 -6.61 -20.88 6.61
C THR A 82 -6.64 -22.27 5.99
N ALA A 83 -5.69 -22.58 5.11
CA ALA A 83 -5.56 -23.88 4.45
C ALA A 83 -5.34 -25.03 5.44
N LYS A 84 -4.61 -24.78 6.53
CA LYS A 84 -4.37 -25.76 7.60
C LYS A 84 -5.51 -25.90 8.60
N SER A 85 -6.61 -25.15 8.44
CA SER A 85 -7.77 -25.32 9.30
C SER A 85 -8.40 -26.70 9.06
N PRO A 86 -9.06 -27.31 10.09
CA PRO A 86 -9.68 -28.63 9.95
C PRO A 86 -10.69 -28.73 8.80
N LYS A 87 -11.26 -27.59 8.37
CA LYS A 87 -12.21 -27.53 7.25
C LYS A 87 -11.58 -27.80 5.89
N HIS A 88 -10.28 -27.51 5.74
CA HIS A 88 -9.54 -27.57 4.47
C HIS A 88 -8.30 -28.48 4.52
N GLU A 89 -8.09 -29.22 5.61
CA GLU A 89 -6.90 -30.07 5.82
C GLU A 89 -6.69 -31.14 4.74
N LYS A 90 -7.75 -31.51 4.01
CA LYS A 90 -7.74 -32.51 2.93
C LYS A 90 -7.48 -31.89 1.56
N GLU A 91 -7.54 -30.57 1.44
CA GLU A 91 -7.22 -29.87 0.21
C GLU A 91 -5.71 -29.75 0.03
N GLY A 92 -5.26 -29.79 -1.22
CA GLY A 92 -3.84 -29.67 -1.52
C GLY A 92 -3.34 -28.26 -1.25
N LEU A 93 -2.40 -28.12 -0.30
CA LEU A 93 -1.83 -26.83 0.08
C LEU A 93 -1.19 -26.11 -1.11
N LYS A 94 -0.58 -26.85 -2.02
CA LYS A 94 0.08 -26.28 -3.21
C LYS A 94 -0.95 -25.61 -4.12
N GLU A 95 -2.08 -26.26 -4.36
CA GLU A 95 -3.17 -25.77 -5.20
C GLU A 95 -3.81 -24.51 -4.59
N ILE A 96 -3.98 -24.48 -3.26
CA ILE A 96 -4.48 -23.30 -2.54
C ILE A 96 -3.48 -22.14 -2.68
N LEU A 97 -2.18 -22.40 -2.53
CA LEU A 97 -1.15 -21.36 -2.66
C LEU A 97 -1.09 -20.79 -4.06
N VAL A 98 -1.19 -21.61 -5.11
CA VAL A 98 -1.25 -21.13 -6.51
C VAL A 98 -2.43 -20.18 -6.71
N LYS A 99 -3.64 -20.57 -6.29
CA LYS A 99 -4.82 -19.69 -6.35
C LYS A 99 -4.62 -18.40 -5.54
N SER A 100 -3.97 -18.50 -4.39
CA SER A 100 -3.72 -17.36 -3.52
C SER A 100 -2.73 -16.37 -4.15
N ASP A 101 -1.68 -16.87 -4.80
CA ASP A 101 -0.71 -16.06 -5.53
C ASP A 101 -1.38 -15.35 -6.71
N GLU A 102 -2.23 -16.04 -7.48
CA GLU A 102 -3.01 -15.43 -8.56
C GLU A 102 -3.89 -14.26 -8.07
N ILE A 103 -4.52 -14.39 -6.89
CA ILE A 103 -5.30 -13.30 -6.29
C ILE A 103 -4.40 -12.11 -5.94
N PHE A 104 -3.22 -12.37 -5.37
CA PHE A 104 -2.27 -11.32 -5.00
C PHE A 104 -1.76 -10.58 -6.25
N GLU A 105 -1.33 -11.32 -7.26
CA GLU A 105 -0.80 -10.77 -8.51
C GLU A 105 -1.83 -9.89 -9.23
N LYS A 106 -3.08 -10.36 -9.35
CA LYS A 106 -4.17 -9.55 -9.91
C LYS A 106 -4.39 -8.25 -9.15
N CYS A 107 -4.33 -8.30 -7.81
CA CYS A 107 -4.47 -7.10 -7.00
C CYS A 107 -3.27 -6.16 -7.10
N ASP A 108 -2.04 -6.69 -7.19
CA ASP A 108 -0.85 -5.89 -7.39
C ASP A 108 -0.89 -5.17 -8.74
N GLU A 109 -1.26 -5.88 -9.80
CA GLU A 109 -1.45 -5.32 -11.14
C GLU A 109 -2.55 -4.24 -11.15
N ALA A 110 -3.74 -4.54 -10.62
CA ALA A 110 -4.87 -3.61 -10.60
C ALA A 110 -4.58 -2.33 -9.79
N THR A 111 -3.67 -2.41 -8.82
CA THR A 111 -3.31 -1.30 -7.93
C THR A 111 -1.89 -0.78 -8.17
N TYR A 112 -1.24 -1.16 -9.27
CA TYR A 112 0.14 -0.83 -9.57
C TYR A 112 0.35 0.71 -9.57
N PRO A 113 1.35 1.23 -8.83
CA PRO A 113 1.59 2.68 -8.73
C PRO A 113 2.43 3.22 -9.90
N GLY A 114 2.80 2.40 -10.87
CA GLY A 114 3.80 2.77 -11.87
C GLY A 114 5.22 2.44 -11.41
N ASN A 115 6.16 2.48 -12.36
CA ASN A 115 7.56 2.16 -12.09
C ASN A 115 8.28 3.27 -11.31
N ILE A 116 9.44 2.94 -10.75
CA ILE A 116 10.24 3.84 -9.91
C ILE A 116 10.60 5.13 -10.64
N LEU A 117 10.95 5.07 -11.94
CA LEU A 117 11.31 6.26 -12.72
C LEU A 117 10.11 7.19 -12.93
N TYR A 118 8.92 6.63 -13.16
CA TYR A 118 7.69 7.40 -13.27
C TYR A 118 7.36 8.10 -11.94
N LEU A 119 7.39 7.35 -10.83
CA LEU A 119 7.13 7.90 -9.49
C LEU A 119 8.14 9.00 -9.12
N ALA A 120 9.43 8.81 -9.42
CA ALA A 120 10.46 9.82 -9.18
C ALA A 120 10.17 11.14 -9.92
N LYS A 121 9.70 11.07 -11.18
CA LYS A 121 9.28 12.26 -11.94
C LYS A 121 8.08 12.96 -11.30
N CYS A 122 7.12 12.20 -10.77
CA CYS A 122 5.99 12.77 -10.05
C CYS A 122 6.45 13.49 -8.76
N ILE A 123 7.31 12.85 -7.96
CA ILE A 123 7.91 13.45 -6.75
C ILE A 123 8.65 14.74 -7.10
N GLN A 124 9.43 14.75 -8.20
CA GLN A 124 10.14 15.94 -8.64
C GLN A 124 9.19 17.10 -9.02
N LYS A 125 8.06 16.81 -9.67
CA LYS A 125 7.07 17.83 -10.08
C LYS A 125 6.42 18.53 -8.89
N ILE A 126 6.04 17.78 -7.85
CA ILE A 126 5.43 18.35 -6.65
C ILE A 126 6.48 19.00 -5.72
N GLY A 127 7.68 18.42 -5.67
CA GLY A 127 8.77 18.82 -4.77
C GLY A 127 8.56 18.29 -3.35
N THR A 128 9.66 18.12 -2.61
CA THR A 128 9.68 17.49 -1.28
C THR A 128 8.76 18.19 -0.27
N ASP A 129 8.83 19.53 -0.18
CA ASP A 129 8.06 20.28 0.83
C ASP A 129 6.55 20.12 0.63
N CYS A 130 6.08 20.16 -0.62
CA CYS A 130 4.67 19.96 -0.93
C CYS A 130 4.24 18.49 -0.90
N GLY A 131 5.14 17.56 -1.24
CA GLY A 131 4.92 16.13 -1.05
C GLY A 131 4.71 15.78 0.43
N ASP A 132 5.47 16.40 1.33
CA ASP A 132 5.34 16.24 2.77
C ASP A 132 4.01 16.80 3.29
N GLU A 133 3.59 18.00 2.86
CA GLU A 133 2.27 18.55 3.22
C GLU A 133 1.12 17.63 2.76
N VAL A 134 1.16 17.20 1.49
CA VAL A 134 0.10 16.38 0.89
C VAL A 134 0.04 14.99 1.52
N SER A 135 1.17 14.32 1.69
CA SER A 135 1.21 13.01 2.36
C SER A 135 0.71 13.11 3.80
N LYS A 136 1.13 14.13 4.56
CA LYS A 136 0.64 14.37 5.92
C LYS A 136 -0.87 14.66 5.97
N HIS A 137 -1.42 15.38 5.01
CA HIS A 137 -2.87 15.55 4.88
C HIS A 137 -3.57 14.20 4.71
N ILE A 138 -3.03 13.35 3.83
CA ILE A 138 -3.60 12.03 3.54
C ILE A 138 -3.53 11.09 4.75
N VAL A 139 -2.38 10.99 5.44
CA VAL A 139 -2.20 10.00 6.51
C VAL A 139 -2.61 10.48 7.90
N SER A 140 -2.58 11.79 8.17
CA SER A 140 -2.77 12.31 9.53
C SER A 140 -3.50 13.66 9.59
N ASP A 141 -4.32 14.00 8.59
CA ASP A 141 -5.18 15.20 8.57
C ASP A 141 -4.43 16.54 8.74
N GLY A 142 -3.21 16.65 8.18
CA GLY A 142 -2.48 17.91 8.06
C GLY A 142 -3.15 18.93 7.10
N ASN A 143 -2.62 20.16 7.05
CA ASN A 143 -3.07 21.18 6.09
C ASN A 143 -2.17 21.21 4.84
N VAL A 144 -2.75 21.56 3.69
CA VAL A 144 -2.02 21.81 2.45
C VAL A 144 -2.13 23.29 2.08
N SER A 145 -0.99 23.94 1.88
CA SER A 145 -0.92 25.35 1.51
C SER A 145 -1.45 25.61 0.11
N LYS A 146 -1.92 26.84 -0.16
CA LYS A 146 -2.35 27.24 -1.51
C LYS A 146 -1.24 27.06 -2.57
N GLN A 147 0.01 27.30 -2.19
CA GLN A 147 1.16 27.07 -3.07
C GLN A 147 1.31 25.59 -3.40
N CYS A 148 1.18 24.71 -2.42
CA CYS A 148 1.26 23.28 -2.65
C CYS A 148 0.06 22.72 -3.40
N CYS A 149 -1.15 23.25 -3.20
CA CYS A 149 -2.30 22.92 -4.05
C CYS A 149 -2.04 23.23 -5.54
N LYS A 150 -1.44 24.40 -5.86
CA LYS A 150 -1.07 24.73 -7.24
C LYS A 150 -0.09 23.73 -7.84
N LYS A 151 0.92 23.30 -7.06
CA LYS A 151 1.89 22.28 -7.52
C LYS A 151 1.23 20.90 -7.67
N LEU A 152 0.36 20.51 -6.74
CA LEU A 152 -0.39 19.25 -6.78
C LEU A 152 -1.21 19.13 -8.06
N VAL A 153 -2.00 20.17 -8.38
CA VAL A 153 -2.82 20.20 -9.62
C VAL A 153 -1.93 20.24 -10.86
N LYS A 154 -0.86 21.05 -10.85
CA LYS A 154 0.09 21.13 -11.97
C LYS A 154 0.83 19.82 -12.24
N MET A 155 1.10 19.02 -11.21
CA MET A 155 1.71 17.70 -11.35
C MET A 155 0.83 16.74 -12.15
N GLY A 156 -0.49 16.89 -12.05
CA GLY A 156 -1.52 16.10 -12.74
C GLY A 156 -2.10 14.98 -11.88
N GLN A 157 -3.36 14.61 -12.18
CA GLN A 157 -4.11 13.63 -11.40
C GLN A 157 -3.45 12.25 -11.43
N ASP A 158 -2.99 11.78 -12.60
CA ASP A 158 -2.35 10.47 -12.72
C ASP A 158 -1.12 10.33 -11.83
N CYS A 159 -0.29 11.37 -11.75
CA CYS A 159 0.87 11.38 -10.85
C CYS A 159 0.43 11.33 -9.39
N HIS A 160 -0.61 12.08 -9.02
CA HIS A 160 -1.13 12.12 -7.66
C HIS A 160 -1.72 10.78 -7.22
N ASP A 161 -2.59 10.19 -8.05
CA ASP A 161 -3.23 8.91 -7.78
C ASP A 161 -2.18 7.79 -7.64
N ASN A 162 -1.14 7.80 -8.48
CA ASN A 162 -0.05 6.82 -8.41
C ASN A 162 0.87 7.02 -7.19
N LEU A 163 1.12 8.26 -6.76
CA LEU A 163 1.82 8.50 -5.50
C LEU A 163 1.00 8.03 -4.30
N ALA A 164 -0.33 8.16 -4.33
CA ALA A 164 -1.19 7.61 -3.28
C ALA A 164 -1.16 6.07 -3.26
N LYS A 165 -1.19 5.41 -4.42
CA LYS A 165 -0.98 3.95 -4.53
C LYS A 165 0.39 3.51 -4.02
N ALA A 166 1.42 4.34 -4.18
CA ALA A 166 2.74 4.10 -3.63
C ALA A 166 2.75 4.25 -2.10
N LEU A 167 2.06 5.24 -1.54
CA LEU A 167 1.89 5.40 -0.08
C LEU A 167 1.28 4.15 0.56
N ILE A 168 0.28 3.53 -0.07
CA ILE A 168 -0.37 2.29 0.44
C ILE A 168 0.65 1.15 0.64
N ARG A 169 1.73 1.12 -0.15
CA ARG A 169 2.76 0.06 -0.11
C ARG A 169 3.88 0.34 0.91
N ILE A 170 3.83 1.46 1.62
CA ILE A 170 4.82 1.81 2.66
C ILE A 170 4.53 0.97 3.92
N PRO A 171 5.47 0.12 4.38
CA PRO A 171 5.26 -0.76 5.54
C PRO A 171 4.81 -0.02 6.81
N GLU A 172 5.33 1.18 7.04
CA GLU A 172 5.02 2.03 8.19
C GLU A 172 3.57 2.52 8.19
N LEU A 173 2.88 2.45 7.05
CA LEU A 173 1.49 2.88 6.89
C LEU A 173 0.48 1.72 6.95
N ARG A 174 0.90 0.48 7.23
CA ARG A 174 -0.02 -0.67 7.36
C ARG A 174 -1.12 -0.51 8.41
N ALA A 175 -0.84 0.25 9.46
CA ALA A 175 -1.81 0.56 10.51
C ALA A 175 -2.84 1.63 10.09
N VAL A 176 -2.62 2.32 8.97
CA VAL A 176 -3.56 3.30 8.40
C VAL A 176 -4.40 2.59 7.35
N ASP A 177 -5.72 2.71 7.42
CA ASP A 177 -6.59 2.04 6.48
C ASP A 177 -6.34 2.50 5.01
N ALA A 178 -5.99 1.56 4.13
CA ALA A 178 -5.69 1.87 2.73
C ALA A 178 -6.84 2.57 1.98
N THR A 179 -8.09 2.26 2.30
CA THR A 179 -9.24 2.89 1.66
C THR A 179 -9.37 4.35 2.08
N GLN A 180 -9.08 4.66 3.35
CA GLN A 180 -8.99 6.05 3.80
C GLN A 180 -7.86 6.83 3.11
N ILE A 181 -6.69 6.21 2.88
CA ILE A 181 -5.59 6.83 2.14
C ILE A 181 -6.06 7.24 0.73
N VAL A 182 -6.71 6.32 0.00
CA VAL A 182 -7.21 6.57 -1.36
C VAL A 182 -8.30 7.65 -1.36
N GLU A 183 -9.24 7.57 -0.42
CA GLU A 183 -10.33 8.56 -0.32
C GLU A 183 -9.82 9.95 0.01
N LYS A 184 -8.94 10.09 1.00
CA LYS A 184 -8.33 11.38 1.38
C LYS A 184 -7.48 11.93 0.25
N SER A 185 -6.73 11.07 -0.44
CA SER A 185 -5.98 11.44 -1.64
C SER A 185 -6.88 12.04 -2.72
N LYS A 186 -8.00 11.39 -3.05
CA LYS A 186 -8.96 11.91 -4.03
C LYS A 186 -9.57 13.25 -3.59
N LYS A 187 -9.96 13.36 -2.31
CA LYS A 187 -10.56 14.57 -1.74
C LYS A 187 -9.61 15.77 -1.82
N ILE A 188 -8.33 15.60 -1.46
CA ILE A 188 -7.38 16.72 -1.49
C ILE A 188 -7.10 17.20 -2.91
N PHE A 189 -7.03 16.29 -3.88
CA PHE A 189 -6.85 16.69 -5.28
C PHE A 189 -8.05 17.52 -5.78
N GLN A 190 -9.27 17.05 -5.53
CA GLN A 190 -10.51 17.76 -5.88
C GLN A 190 -10.64 19.12 -5.19
N TYR A 191 -10.18 19.22 -3.94
CA TYR A 191 -10.13 20.47 -3.21
C TYR A 191 -9.14 21.46 -3.87
N CYS A 192 -7.92 21.01 -4.17
CA CYS A 192 -6.89 21.85 -4.76
C CYS A 192 -7.24 22.29 -6.20
N GLN A 193 -8.03 21.52 -6.95
CA GLN A 193 -8.55 21.94 -8.27
C GLN A 193 -9.43 23.20 -8.20
N LYS A 194 -10.02 23.49 -7.04
CA LYS A 194 -10.91 24.64 -6.82
C LYS A 194 -10.22 25.85 -6.16
N SER A 195 -8.92 25.75 -5.85
CA SER A 195 -8.18 26.65 -4.93
C SER A 195 -7.38 27.76 -5.61
#